data_AF-A0A4R1BEL8-F1
#
_entry.id   AF-A0A4R1BEL8-F1
#
_cell.length_a   1.000
_cell.length_b   1.000
_cell.length_c   1.000
_cell.angle_alpha   90.00
_cell.angle_beta   90.00
_cell.angle_gamma   90.00
#
_symmetry.space_group_name_H-M   'P 1'
#
loop_
_entity.id
_entity.type
_entity.pdbx_description
1 polymer ?
#
loop_
_entity_poly.entity_id
_entity_poly.type
_entity_poly.pdbx_seq_one_letter_code
_entity_poly.pdbx_strand_id
1 'polypeptide(L)'
;MDTSLLHREVVPFILILAALVLATLAGDYALHALDLVWIGRYLGIPGSLLIVLSFGYSMRKRKLIRSGHPRTLLTVHEVFTLVGAAMVLVHAGVHFNAILPWLALAAMLLNVFSGLVGKFLLDRSRRYVAARRRDYGLQGLSKAETEKALFWDAVTFDLMAKWRAVHFPITLVFVVLSLGHILSILLFWNWR
;
A
#
# COMPACT_ATOMS: atom_id res chain seq x y z
N MET A 1 -18.98 1.37 24.67
CA MET A 1 -17.58 1.74 24.98
C MET A 1 -17.02 2.40 23.73
N ASP A 2 -16.86 3.72 23.76
CA ASP A 2 -16.28 4.47 22.65
C ASP A 2 -14.84 4.02 22.46
N THR A 3 -14.61 3.20 21.44
CA THR A 3 -13.24 2.87 21.04
C THR A 3 -12.59 4.18 20.60
N SER A 4 -11.54 4.58 21.31
CA SER A 4 -10.89 5.87 21.07
C SER A 4 -10.49 6.00 19.60
N LEU A 5 -10.49 7.24 19.09
CA LEU A 5 -10.07 7.56 17.72
C LEU A 5 -8.73 6.89 17.36
N LEU A 6 -7.84 6.75 18.34
CA LEU A 6 -6.55 6.07 18.21
C LEU A 6 -6.72 4.57 17.90
N HIS A 7 -7.60 3.87 18.60
CA HIS A 7 -7.84 2.45 18.38
C HIS A 7 -8.52 2.14 17.02
N ARG A 8 -9.36 3.05 16.53
CA ARG A 8 -10.09 2.83 15.28
C ARG A 8 -9.30 3.19 14.03
N GLU A 9 -8.43 4.19 14.12
CA GLU A 9 -7.71 4.76 12.97
C GLU A 9 -6.23 4.35 12.92
N VAL A 10 -5.54 4.35 14.07
CA VAL A 10 -4.08 4.16 14.14
C VAL A 10 -3.70 2.70 14.34
N VAL A 11 -4.43 1.97 15.18
CA VAL A 11 -4.13 0.56 15.48
C VAL A 11 -4.14 -0.30 14.22
N PRO A 12 -5.14 -0.28 13.32
CA PRO A 12 -5.11 -1.15 12.14
C PRO A 12 -3.94 -0.83 11.20
N PHE A 13 -3.56 0.44 11.11
CA PHE A 13 -2.39 0.87 10.34
C PHE A 13 -1.08 0.30 10.93
N ILE A 14 -0.89 0.45 12.24
CA ILE A 14 0.28 -0.10 12.96
C ILE A 14 0.29 -1.63 12.85
N LEU A 15 -0.86 -2.28 13.00
CA LEU A 15 -0.97 -3.74 12.92
C LEU A 15 -0.58 -4.27 11.54
N ILE A 16 -0.95 -3.59 10.44
CA ILE A 16 -0.53 -4.02 9.09
C ILE A 16 0.99 -3.88 8.92
N LEU A 17 1.57 -2.76 9.36
CA LEU A 17 3.02 -2.57 9.28
C LEU A 17 3.78 -3.56 10.18
N ALA A 18 3.31 -3.75 11.41
CA ALA A 18 3.87 -4.72 12.34
C ALA A 18 3.75 -6.14 11.77
N ALA A 19 2.61 -6.50 11.19
CA ALA A 19 2.42 -7.80 10.53
C ALA A 19 3.38 -7.98 9.35
N LEU A 20 3.62 -6.95 8.54
CA LEU A 20 4.59 -7.00 7.44
C LEU A 20 6.01 -7.25 7.96
N VAL A 21 6.42 -6.53 9.01
CA VAL A 21 7.74 -6.70 9.65
C VAL A 21 7.86 -8.08 10.27
N LEU A 22 6.88 -8.51 11.08
CA LEU A 22 6.87 -9.82 11.73
C LEU A 22 6.85 -10.96 10.71
N ALA A 23 6.07 -10.86 9.64
CA ALA A 23 6.05 -11.85 8.57
C ALA A 23 7.40 -11.94 7.84
N THR A 24 8.06 -10.81 7.63
CA THR A 24 9.41 -10.76 7.05
C THR A 24 10.42 -11.45 7.96
N LEU A 25 10.47 -11.04 9.24
CA LEU A 25 11.42 -11.59 10.21
C LEU A 25 11.19 -13.08 10.46
N ALA A 26 9.93 -13.50 10.59
CA ALA A 26 9.57 -14.90 10.76
C ALA A 26 9.92 -15.73 9.51
N GLY A 27 9.67 -15.18 8.31
CA GLY A 27 10.03 -15.82 7.05
C GLY A 27 11.55 -16.01 6.92
N ASP A 28 12.31 -14.95 7.15
CA ASP A 28 13.78 -15.00 7.12
C ASP A 28 14.35 -15.98 8.16
N TYR A 29 13.86 -15.90 9.41
CA TYR A 29 14.26 -16.82 10.47
C TYR A 29 13.93 -18.28 10.13
N ALA A 30 12.73 -18.56 9.60
CA ALA A 30 12.34 -19.91 9.22
C ALA A 30 13.22 -20.46 8.10
N LEU A 31 13.58 -19.65 7.10
CA LEU A 31 14.48 -20.06 6.03
C LEU A 31 15.88 -20.39 6.56
N HIS A 32 16.40 -19.61 7.52
CA HIS A 32 17.68 -19.91 8.17
C HIS A 32 17.62 -21.16 9.05
N ALA A 33 16.56 -21.30 9.86
CA ALA A 33 16.39 -22.45 10.76
C ALA A 33 16.24 -23.78 10.01
N LEU A 34 15.72 -23.76 8.79
CA LEU A 34 15.51 -24.93 7.94
C LEU A 34 16.64 -25.15 6.91
N ASP A 35 17.69 -24.33 6.90
CA ASP A 35 18.76 -24.35 5.89
C ASP A 35 18.23 -24.18 4.43
N LEU A 36 17.16 -23.39 4.28
CA LEU A 36 16.46 -23.11 3.02
C LEU A 36 16.70 -21.68 2.51
N VAL A 37 17.77 -21.02 2.94
CA VAL A 37 18.08 -19.61 2.59
C VAL A 37 18.15 -19.38 1.07
N TRP A 38 18.50 -20.42 0.30
CA TRP A 38 18.49 -20.38 -1.16
C TRP A 38 17.10 -20.06 -1.73
N ILE A 39 16.01 -20.47 -1.07
CA ILE A 39 14.63 -20.11 -1.47
C ILE A 39 14.42 -18.60 -1.34
N GLY A 40 14.95 -17.98 -0.29
CA GLY A 40 14.90 -16.54 -0.05
C GLY A 40 15.45 -15.74 -1.23
N ARG A 41 16.54 -16.23 -1.86
CA ARG A 41 17.09 -15.64 -3.09
C ARG A 41 16.05 -15.58 -4.22
N TYR A 42 15.21 -16.60 -4.36
CA TYR A 42 14.21 -16.67 -5.43
C TYR A 42 12.91 -15.95 -5.11
N LEU A 43 12.61 -15.64 -3.84
CA LEU A 43 11.36 -14.97 -3.44
C LEU A 43 11.15 -13.59 -4.08
N GLY A 44 12.22 -12.93 -4.53
CA GLY A 44 12.14 -11.66 -5.26
C GLY A 44 11.34 -11.77 -6.57
N ILE A 45 11.38 -12.93 -7.25
CA ILE A 45 10.65 -13.18 -8.50
C ILE A 45 9.13 -13.24 -8.27
N PRO A 46 8.58 -14.21 -7.50
CA PRO A 46 7.15 -14.27 -7.24
C PRO A 46 6.64 -13.03 -6.49
N GLY A 47 7.45 -12.42 -5.59
CA GLY A 47 7.10 -11.17 -4.93
C GLY A 47 6.89 -10.02 -5.92
N SER A 48 7.81 -9.87 -6.88
CA SER A 48 7.71 -8.88 -7.95
C SER A 48 6.54 -9.17 -8.89
N LEU A 49 6.27 -10.44 -9.23
CA LEU A 49 5.08 -10.82 -10.00
C LEU A 49 3.78 -10.40 -9.30
N LEU A 50 3.64 -10.65 -8.00
CA LEU A 50 2.46 -10.23 -7.24
C LEU A 50 2.30 -8.70 -7.27
N ILE A 51 3.38 -7.95 -7.09
CA ILE A 51 3.37 -6.49 -7.18
C ILE A 51 2.93 -6.03 -8.59
N VAL A 52 3.45 -6.65 -9.65
CA VAL A 52 3.03 -6.35 -11.03
C VAL A 52 1.55 -6.65 -11.25
N LEU A 53 1.07 -7.81 -10.81
CA LEU A 53 -0.35 -8.18 -10.93
C LEU A 53 -1.27 -7.23 -10.16
N SER A 54 -0.80 -6.64 -9.05
CA SER A 54 -1.54 -5.66 -8.27
C SER A 54 -1.92 -4.40 -9.07
N PHE A 55 -1.22 -4.08 -10.16
CA PHE A 55 -1.53 -2.92 -11.02
C PHE A 55 -2.85 -3.07 -11.78
N GLY A 56 -3.47 -4.26 -11.80
CA GLY A 56 -4.81 -4.46 -12.35
C GLY A 56 -5.86 -3.50 -11.78
N TYR A 57 -5.78 -3.18 -10.48
CA TYR A 57 -6.64 -2.15 -9.87
C TYR A 57 -6.40 -0.76 -10.48
N SER A 58 -5.14 -0.35 -10.63
CA SER A 58 -4.76 0.93 -11.24
C SER A 58 -5.24 1.03 -12.69
N MET A 59 -5.11 -0.05 -13.47
CA MET A 59 -5.63 -0.14 -14.84
C MET A 59 -7.14 0.02 -14.87
N ARG A 60 -7.88 -0.68 -13.98
CA ARG A 60 -9.34 -0.57 -13.90
C ARG A 60 -9.79 0.84 -13.54
N LYS A 61 -9.11 1.48 -12.59
CA LYS A 61 -9.40 2.83 -12.12
C LYS A 61 -9.14 3.90 -13.19
N ARG A 62 -8.12 3.68 -14.04
CA ARG A 62 -7.81 4.50 -15.22
C ARG A 62 -8.67 4.17 -16.45
N LYS A 63 -9.63 3.24 -16.31
CA LYS A 63 -10.53 2.76 -17.38
C LYS A 63 -9.79 2.10 -18.56
N LEU A 64 -8.56 1.63 -18.35
CA LEU A 64 -7.80 0.86 -19.34
C LEU A 64 -8.36 -0.56 -19.51
N ILE A 65 -8.90 -1.13 -18.42
CA ILE A 65 -9.67 -2.37 -18.44
C ILE A 65 -11.09 -2.09 -17.92
N ARG A 66 -12.08 -2.83 -18.44
CA ARG A 66 -13.50 -2.69 -18.05
C ARG A 66 -13.98 -3.77 -17.09
N SER A 67 -13.29 -4.92 -17.04
CA SER A 67 -13.63 -6.07 -16.22
C SER A 67 -13.24 -5.89 -14.75
N GLY A 68 -13.95 -6.59 -13.86
CA GLY A 68 -13.68 -6.61 -12.42
C GLY A 68 -14.34 -5.48 -11.62
N HIS A 69 -14.78 -5.84 -10.41
CA HIS A 69 -15.37 -4.90 -9.46
C HIS A 69 -14.27 -4.07 -8.77
N PRO A 70 -14.36 -2.73 -8.74
CA PRO A 70 -13.32 -1.86 -8.18
C PRO A 70 -12.96 -2.16 -6.72
N ARG A 71 -13.95 -2.54 -5.90
CA ARG A 71 -13.74 -2.88 -4.49
C ARG A 71 -12.91 -4.16 -4.34
N THR A 72 -13.27 -5.20 -5.08
CA THR A 72 -12.53 -6.47 -5.07
C THR A 72 -11.10 -6.29 -5.60
N LEU A 73 -10.94 -5.54 -6.68
CA LEU A 73 -9.61 -5.25 -7.24
C LEU A 73 -8.74 -4.44 -6.28
N LEU A 74 -9.32 -3.53 -5.50
CA LEU A 74 -8.59 -2.83 -4.44
C LEU A 74 -8.12 -3.81 -3.36
N THR A 75 -8.98 -4.72 -2.90
CA THR A 75 -8.59 -5.75 -1.93
C THR A 75 -7.47 -6.65 -2.47
N VAL A 76 -7.58 -7.10 -3.73
CA VAL A 76 -6.52 -7.88 -4.39
C VAL A 76 -5.23 -7.08 -4.48
N HIS A 77 -5.30 -5.80 -4.85
CA HIS A 77 -4.13 -4.92 -4.89
C HIS A 77 -3.44 -4.84 -3.53
N GLU A 78 -4.20 -4.62 -2.45
CA GLU A 78 -3.66 -4.55 -1.08
C GLU A 78 -3.02 -5.87 -0.65
N VAL A 79 -3.68 -7.01 -0.87
CA VAL A 79 -3.14 -8.32 -0.51
C VAL A 79 -1.89 -8.63 -1.33
N PHE A 80 -1.92 -8.44 -2.64
CA PHE A 80 -0.79 -8.74 -3.52
C PHE A 80 0.41 -7.84 -3.24
N THR A 81 0.18 -6.56 -2.97
CA THR A 81 1.27 -5.65 -2.60
C THR A 81 1.86 -5.97 -1.24
N LEU A 82 1.06 -6.36 -0.24
CA LEU A 82 1.57 -6.74 1.08
C LEU A 82 2.33 -8.07 1.05
N VAL A 83 1.74 -9.11 0.45
CA VAL A 83 2.41 -10.42 0.31
C VAL A 83 3.64 -10.29 -0.58
N GLY A 84 3.52 -9.60 -1.71
CA GLY A 84 4.66 -9.34 -2.59
C GLY A 84 5.78 -8.56 -1.91
N ALA A 85 5.45 -7.52 -1.14
CA ALA A 85 6.44 -6.77 -0.36
C ALA A 85 7.11 -7.64 0.71
N ALA A 86 6.37 -8.50 1.42
CA ALA A 86 6.95 -9.43 2.39
C ALA A 86 7.96 -10.39 1.71
N MET A 87 7.61 -10.96 0.56
CA MET A 87 8.51 -11.83 -0.21
C MET A 87 9.77 -11.10 -0.69
N VAL A 88 9.61 -9.86 -1.18
CA VAL A 88 10.75 -9.02 -1.60
C VAL A 88 11.61 -8.60 -0.40
N LEU A 89 11.01 -8.34 0.76
CA LEU A 89 11.74 -8.02 1.98
C LEU A 89 12.59 -9.20 2.48
N VAL A 90 12.05 -10.43 2.46
CA VAL A 90 12.83 -11.64 2.77
C VAL A 90 13.97 -11.82 1.74
N HIS A 91 13.69 -11.59 0.46
CA HIS A 91 14.71 -11.60 -0.59
C HIS A 91 15.82 -10.54 -0.39
N ALA A 92 15.47 -9.36 0.11
CA ALA A 92 16.43 -8.27 0.33
C ALA A 92 17.53 -8.62 1.34
N GLY A 93 17.25 -9.52 2.30
CA GLY A 93 18.24 -10.08 3.23
C GLY A 93 19.38 -10.83 2.54
N VAL A 94 19.33 -11.05 1.23
CA VAL A 94 20.40 -11.69 0.45
C VAL A 94 21.31 -10.67 -0.26
N HIS A 95 20.89 -9.41 -0.40
CA HIS A 95 21.54 -8.41 -1.26
C HIS A 95 22.11 -7.20 -0.48
N PHE A 96 23.16 -7.41 0.31
CA PHE A 96 23.76 -6.36 1.14
C PHE A 96 24.77 -5.43 0.45
N ASN A 97 25.28 -5.77 -0.73
CA ASN A 97 26.50 -5.15 -1.29
C ASN A 97 26.28 -4.10 -2.40
N ALA A 98 25.05 -3.68 -2.69
CA ALA A 98 24.77 -2.75 -3.80
C ALA A 98 23.76 -1.66 -3.45
N ILE A 99 24.04 -0.40 -3.83
CA ILE A 99 23.18 0.75 -3.51
C ILE A 99 21.81 0.66 -4.19
N LEU A 100 21.75 0.16 -5.43
CA LEU A 100 20.52 0.10 -6.21
C LEU A 100 19.39 -0.72 -5.55
N PRO A 101 19.60 -1.97 -5.08
CA PRO A 101 18.57 -2.70 -4.34
C PRO A 101 18.16 -2.01 -3.04
N TRP A 102 19.07 -1.35 -2.33
CA TRP A 102 18.72 -0.56 -1.14
C TRP A 102 17.79 0.61 -1.47
N LEU A 103 18.04 1.33 -2.55
CA LEU A 103 17.16 2.40 -3.02
C LEU A 103 15.79 1.85 -3.43
N ALA A 104 15.75 0.73 -4.16
CA ALA A 104 14.50 0.07 -4.55
C ALA A 104 13.69 -0.38 -3.32
N LEU A 105 14.36 -0.95 -2.31
CA LEU A 105 13.77 -1.36 -1.04
C LEU A 105 13.18 -0.17 -0.28
N ALA A 106 13.94 0.91 -0.13
CA ALA A 106 13.47 2.13 0.52
C ALA A 106 12.26 2.73 -0.21
N ALA A 107 12.30 2.79 -1.54
CA ALA A 107 11.18 3.25 -2.35
C ALA A 107 9.95 2.34 -2.22
N MET A 108 10.13 1.01 -2.13
CA MET A 108 9.04 0.07 -1.88
C MET A 108 8.37 0.33 -0.53
N LEU A 109 9.15 0.46 0.54
CA LEU A 109 8.64 0.73 1.89
C LEU A 109 7.90 2.06 1.97
N LEU A 110 8.46 3.12 1.37
CA LEU A 110 7.79 4.42 1.26
C LEU A 110 6.49 4.31 0.45
N ASN A 111 6.47 3.51 -0.61
CA ASN A 111 5.29 3.28 -1.43
C ASN A 111 4.18 2.57 -0.63
N VAL A 112 4.51 1.50 0.10
CA VAL A 112 3.56 0.78 0.98
C VAL A 112 3.02 1.71 2.05
N PHE A 113 3.89 2.44 2.74
CA PHE A 113 3.50 3.42 3.76
C PHE A 113 2.56 4.49 3.19
N SER A 114 2.94 5.11 2.07
CA SER A 114 2.13 6.12 1.38
C SER A 114 0.75 5.60 0.96
N GLY A 115 0.67 4.37 0.47
CA GLY A 115 -0.58 3.71 0.10
C GLY A 115 -1.51 3.50 1.29
N LEU A 116 -0.97 3.00 2.41
CA LEU A 116 -1.71 2.82 3.66
C LEU A 116 -2.19 4.16 4.23
N VAL A 117 -1.32 5.19 4.27
CA VAL A 117 -1.71 6.54 4.71
C VAL A 117 -2.89 7.06 3.89
N GLY A 118 -2.83 6.92 2.55
CA GLY A 118 -3.92 7.33 1.68
C GLY A 118 -5.25 6.61 1.95
N LYS A 119 -5.20 5.29 2.21
CA LYS A 119 -6.37 4.49 2.56
C LYS A 119 -7.02 4.96 3.85
N PHE A 120 -6.23 5.05 4.93
CA PHE A 120 -6.74 5.39 6.26
C PHE A 120 -7.20 6.85 6.34
N LEU A 121 -6.48 7.80 5.73
CA LEU A 121 -6.92 9.19 5.66
C LEU A 121 -8.25 9.33 4.93
N LEU A 122 -8.40 8.68 3.76
CA LEU A 122 -9.63 8.77 2.99
C LEU A 122 -10.82 8.15 3.73
N ASP A 123 -10.64 6.96 4.30
CA ASP A 123 -11.71 6.28 5.05
C ASP A 123 -12.11 7.06 6.30
N ARG A 124 -11.15 7.66 7.00
CA ARG A 124 -11.41 8.56 8.14
C ARG A 124 -12.22 9.77 7.71
N SER A 125 -11.80 10.48 6.66
CA SER A 125 -12.50 11.66 6.18
C SER A 125 -13.92 11.32 5.70
N ARG A 126 -14.14 10.16 5.06
CA ARG A 126 -15.50 9.68 4.69
C ARG A 126 -16.38 9.48 5.92
N ARG A 127 -15.87 8.78 6.94
CA ARG A 127 -16.62 8.53 8.18
C ARG A 127 -16.97 9.83 8.89
N TYR A 128 -16.02 10.75 8.94
CA TYR A 128 -16.19 12.05 9.58
C TYR A 128 -17.30 12.88 8.91
N VAL A 129 -17.26 13.04 7.57
CA VAL A 129 -18.31 13.74 6.82
C VAL A 129 -19.67 13.06 6.97
N ALA A 130 -19.70 11.72 6.94
CA ALA A 130 -20.94 10.95 7.11
C ALA A 130 -21.54 11.09 8.51
N ALA A 131 -20.72 11.11 9.57
CA ALA A 131 -21.17 11.31 10.94
C ALA A 131 -21.75 12.72 11.11
N ARG A 132 -21.02 13.75 10.68
CA ARG A 132 -21.47 15.14 10.81
C ARG A 132 -22.74 15.43 10.00
N ARG A 133 -22.92 14.80 8.84
CA ARG A 133 -24.21 14.86 8.10
C ARG A 133 -25.37 14.24 8.88
N ARG A 134 -25.15 13.16 9.63
CA ARG A 134 -26.18 12.56 10.47
C ARG A 134 -26.53 13.46 11.66
N ASP A 135 -25.52 14.04 12.31
CA ASP A 135 -25.73 14.93 13.46
C ASP A 135 -26.57 16.15 13.06
N TYR A 136 -26.29 16.76 11.90
CA TYR A 136 -27.11 17.86 11.39
C TYR A 136 -28.54 17.44 11.03
N GLY A 137 -28.72 16.22 10.52
CA GLY A 137 -30.05 15.65 10.29
C GLY A 137 -30.84 15.44 11.58
N LEU A 138 -30.18 15.04 12.67
CA LEU A 138 -30.80 14.90 13.99
C LEU A 138 -31.13 16.26 14.63
N GLN A 139 -30.36 17.30 14.31
CA GLN A 139 -30.60 18.67 14.76
C GLN A 139 -31.71 19.38 13.97
N GLY A 140 -32.33 18.72 12.98
CA GLY A 140 -33.44 19.27 12.21
C GLY A 140 -33.05 20.34 11.18
N LEU A 141 -31.75 20.48 10.88
CA LEU A 141 -31.27 21.42 9.87
C LEU A 141 -31.85 21.05 8.50
N SER A 142 -32.24 22.06 7.73
CA SER A 142 -32.63 21.84 6.34
C SER A 142 -31.45 21.31 5.53
N LYS A 143 -31.72 20.66 4.40
CA LYS A 143 -30.68 20.13 3.51
C LYS A 143 -29.70 21.23 3.05
N ALA A 144 -30.21 22.42 2.77
CA ALA A 144 -29.40 23.56 2.32
C ALA A 144 -28.44 24.06 3.41
N GLU A 145 -28.90 24.12 4.66
CA GLU A 145 -28.08 24.53 5.80
C GLU A 145 -27.02 23.46 6.13
N THR A 146 -27.39 22.19 6.05
CA THR A 146 -26.48 21.05 6.22
C THR A 146 -25.35 21.08 5.18
N GLU A 147 -25.66 21.35 3.91
CA GLU A 147 -24.65 21.46 2.85
C GLU A 147 -23.70 22.65 3.07
N LYS A 148 -24.23 23.80 3.49
CA LYS A 148 -23.42 24.97 3.82
C LYS A 148 -22.49 24.70 5.01
N ALA A 149 -22.98 24.02 6.04
CA ALA A 149 -22.20 23.67 7.22
C ALA A 149 -21.13 22.59 6.95
N LEU A 150 -21.37 21.69 5.99
CA LEU A 150 -20.42 20.66 5.55
C LEU A 150 -19.47 21.13 4.45
N PHE A 151 -19.62 22.33 3.90
CA PHE A 151 -18.87 22.78 2.73
C PHE A 151 -17.36 22.64 2.93
N TRP A 152 -16.81 23.17 4.03
CA TRP A 152 -15.38 23.09 4.31
C TRP A 152 -14.90 21.66 4.55
N ASP A 153 -15.68 20.85 5.28
CA ASP A 153 -15.38 19.44 5.53
C ASP A 153 -15.37 18.63 4.21
N ALA A 154 -16.27 18.95 3.28
CA ALA A 154 -16.32 18.36 1.94
C ALA A 154 -15.13 18.80 1.07
N VAL A 155 -14.72 20.07 1.13
CA VAL A 155 -13.53 20.57 0.42
C VAL A 155 -12.26 19.88 0.93
N THR A 156 -12.09 19.73 2.25
CA THR A 156 -10.97 18.99 2.83
C THR A 156 -11.01 17.52 2.42
N PHE A 157 -12.20 16.89 2.43
CA PHE A 157 -12.38 15.52 1.95
C PHE A 157 -11.94 15.35 0.49
N ASP A 158 -12.33 16.27 -0.39
CA ASP A 158 -11.95 16.26 -1.81
C ASP A 158 -10.44 16.40 -2.01
N LEU A 159 -9.77 17.20 -1.17
CA LEU A 159 -8.30 17.28 -1.16
C LEU A 159 -7.68 15.94 -0.76
N MET A 160 -8.20 15.28 0.28
CA MET A 160 -7.72 13.96 0.71
C MET A 160 -8.01 12.88 -0.34
N ALA A 161 -9.12 12.97 -1.07
CA ALA A 161 -9.43 12.08 -2.19
C ALA A 161 -8.42 12.17 -3.34
N LYS A 162 -7.66 13.28 -3.41
CA LYS A 162 -6.56 13.50 -4.35
C LYS A 162 -5.21 13.01 -3.85
N TRP A 163 -5.11 12.34 -2.69
CA TRP A 163 -3.85 11.76 -2.16
C TRP A 163 -3.07 10.93 -3.19
N ARG A 164 -3.78 10.34 -4.15
CA ARG A 164 -3.18 9.65 -5.30
C ARG A 164 -2.16 10.49 -6.07
N ALA A 165 -2.32 11.81 -6.14
CA ALA A 165 -1.37 12.70 -6.80
C ALA A 165 0.02 12.68 -6.13
N VAL A 166 0.08 12.35 -4.83
CA VAL A 166 1.33 12.15 -4.08
C VAL A 166 1.80 10.70 -4.18
N HIS A 167 0.89 9.73 -4.07
CA HIS A 167 1.23 8.31 -4.13
C HIS A 167 1.80 7.88 -5.50
N PHE A 168 1.23 8.36 -6.61
CA PHE A 168 1.67 7.95 -7.96
C PHE A 168 3.14 8.25 -8.26
N PRO A 169 3.68 9.46 -7.98
CA PRO A 169 5.11 9.73 -8.11
C PRO A 169 5.99 8.78 -7.29
N ILE A 170 5.59 8.45 -6.06
CA ILE A 170 6.32 7.50 -5.20
C ILE A 170 6.33 6.11 -5.85
N THR A 171 5.18 5.66 -6.36
CA THR A 171 5.09 4.38 -7.09
C THR A 171 5.98 4.38 -8.34
N LEU A 172 6.06 5.50 -9.08
CA LEU A 172 6.91 5.61 -10.26
C LEU A 172 8.39 5.46 -9.90
N VAL A 173 8.85 6.14 -8.86
CA VAL A 173 10.24 6.01 -8.37
C VAL A 173 10.53 4.56 -7.98
N PHE A 174 9.62 3.93 -7.23
CA PHE A 174 9.74 2.52 -6.86
C PHE A 174 9.83 1.60 -8.09
N VAL A 175 8.96 1.78 -9.09
CA VAL A 175 8.96 0.98 -10.32
C VAL A 175 10.26 1.15 -11.09
N VAL A 176 10.74 2.39 -11.28
CA VAL A 176 11.99 2.67 -12.00
C VAL A 176 13.18 2.02 -11.31
N LEU A 177 13.31 2.17 -10.00
CA LEU A 177 14.41 1.57 -9.23
C LEU A 177 14.35 0.04 -9.26
N SER A 178 13.16 -0.54 -9.13
CA SER A 178 12.95 -1.99 -9.17
C SER A 178 13.26 -2.58 -10.54
N LEU A 179 12.81 -1.92 -11.62
CA LEU A 179 13.15 -2.33 -12.98
C LEU A 179 14.66 -2.21 -13.23
N GLY A 180 15.28 -1.12 -12.79
CA GLY A 180 16.73 -0.96 -12.85
C GLY A 180 17.47 -2.11 -12.15
N HIS A 181 17.01 -2.48 -10.95
CA HIS A 181 17.56 -3.61 -10.20
C HIS A 181 17.38 -4.95 -10.93
N ILE A 182 16.19 -5.25 -11.44
CA ILE A 182 15.91 -6.48 -12.18
C ILE A 182 16.77 -6.53 -13.45
N LEU A 183 16.83 -5.44 -14.22
CA LEU A 183 17.62 -5.36 -15.44
C LEU A 183 19.12 -5.50 -15.16
N SER A 184 19.64 -4.87 -14.09
CA SER A 184 21.05 -5.02 -13.73
C SER A 184 21.37 -6.47 -13.38
N ILE A 185 20.48 -7.13 -12.63
CA ILE A 185 20.61 -8.56 -12.34
C ILE A 185 20.64 -9.34 -13.66
N LEU A 186 19.70 -9.14 -14.58
CA LEU A 186 19.64 -9.90 -15.85
C LEU A 186 20.86 -9.68 -16.75
N LEU A 187 21.38 -8.45 -16.82
CA LEU A 187 22.54 -8.09 -17.65
C LEU A 187 23.85 -8.66 -17.09
N PHE A 188 24.01 -8.63 -15.76
CA PHE A 188 25.20 -9.12 -15.08
C PHE A 188 25.01 -10.54 -14.53
N TRP A 189 23.89 -11.20 -14.84
CA TRP A 189 23.65 -12.58 -14.44
C TRP A 189 24.64 -13.46 -15.21
N ASN A 190 25.54 -14.10 -14.48
CA ASN A 190 26.43 -15.08 -15.08
C ASN A 190 25.61 -16.36 -15.31
N TRP A 191 24.97 -16.47 -16.47
CA TRP A 191 24.14 -17.61 -16.92
C TRP A 191 24.93 -18.92 -17.14
N ARG A 192 26.04 -19.11 -16.41
CA ARG A 192 26.85 -20.32 -16.45
C ARG A 192 26.24 -21.41 -15.59
#